data_AF-A0A9E2RWG5-F1
#
_entry.id   AF-A0A9E2RWG5-F1
#
_cell.length_a   1.000
_cell.length_b   1.000
_cell.length_c   1.000
_cell.angle_alpha   90.00
_cell.angle_beta   90.00
_cell.angle_gamma   90.00
#
_symmetry.space_group_name_H-M   'P 1'
#
loop_
_entity.id
_entity.type
_entity.pdbx_description
1 polymer ?
#
loop_
_entity_poly.entity_id
_entity_poly.type
_entity_poly.pdbx_seq_one_letter_code
_entity_poly.pdbx_strand_id
1 'polypeptide(L)' 'MQVLLAQPRGFCAGVTRAIDVVEQALKIFGPPVYVLHEIVHNQHVVNDL' A
#
# COMPACT_ATOMS: atom_id res chain seq x y z
N MET A 1 -20.34 -12.18 23.10
CA MET A 1 -18.90 -12.22 22.79
C MET A 1 -18.45 -10.80 22.53
N GLN A 2 -17.42 -10.31 23.24
CA GLN A 2 -16.90 -8.96 23.07
C GLN A 2 -15.61 -9.01 22.27
N VAL A 3 -15.52 -8.23 21.19
CA VAL A 3 -14.31 -8.10 20.37
C VAL A 3 -13.61 -6.80 20.75
N LEU A 4 -12.30 -6.86 21.01
CA LEU A 4 -11.47 -5.71 21.33
C LEU A 4 -10.45 -5.49 20.21
N LEU A 5 -10.26 -4.23 19.82
CA LEU A 5 -9.32 -3.85 18.77
C LEU A 5 -8.16 -3.05 19.35
N ALA A 6 -6.93 -3.52 19.11
CA ALA A 6 -5.73 -2.84 19.56
C ALA A 6 -5.55 -1.46 18.90
N GLN A 7 -4.82 -0.57 19.58
CA GLN A 7 -4.39 0.72 19.06
C GLN A 7 -2.92 1.00 19.45
N PRO A 8 -2.07 1.47 18.51
CA PRO A 8 -2.37 1.67 17.09
C PRO A 8 -2.46 0.34 16.32
N ARG A 9 -3.19 0.33 15.19
CA ARG A 9 -3.29 -0.80 14.28
C ARG A 9 -3.39 -0.30 12.83
N GLY A 10 -2.96 -1.11 11.88
CA GLY A 10 -3.01 -0.77 10.45
C GLY A 10 -1.68 -0.21 9.95
N PHE A 11 -1.76 0.76 9.04
CA PHE A 11 -0.61 1.27 8.31
C PHE A 11 0.19 2.30 9.10
N CYS A 12 1.52 2.21 8.99
CA CYS A 12 2.41 3.27 9.42
C CYS A 12 2.58 4.30 8.30
N ALA A 13 3.12 5.47 8.64
CA ALA A 13 3.37 6.54 7.67
C ALA A 13 4.22 6.09 6.46
N GLY A 14 5.17 5.17 6.67
CA GLY A 14 6.01 4.64 5.59
C GLY A 14 5.22 3.79 4.59
N VAL A 15 4.32 2.94 5.08
CA VAL A 15 3.44 2.10 4.24
C VAL A 15 2.50 2.96 3.43
N THR A 16 1.81 3.91 4.06
CA THR A 16 0.91 4.84 3.35
C THR A 16 1.65 5.58 2.25
N ARG A 17 2.80 6.18 2.57
CA ARG A 17 3.61 6.91 1.58
C ARG A 17 4.08 6.03 0.44
N ALA A 18 4.46 4.79 0.70
CA ALA A 18 4.94 3.88 -0.34
C ALA A 18 3.85 3.56 -1.37
N ILE A 19 2.62 3.31 -0.91
CA ILE A 19 1.45 3.07 -1.75
C ILE A 19 1.11 4.33 -2.57
N ASP A 20 1.03 5.49 -1.91
CA ASP A 20 0.70 6.77 -2.55
C ASP A 20 1.65 7.11 -3.71
N VAL A 21 2.94 6.81 -3.57
CA VAL A 21 3.94 7.07 -4.61
C VAL A 21 3.68 6.24 -5.86
N VAL A 22 3.32 4.95 -5.72
CA VAL A 22 3.01 4.08 -6.87
C VAL A 22 1.72 4.56 -7.55
N GLU A 23 0.68 4.88 -6.77
CA GLU A 23 -0.57 5.42 -7.33
C GLU A 23 -0.35 6.74 -8.08
N GLN A 24 0.46 7.64 -7.52
CA GLN A 24 0.79 8.91 -8.17
C GLN A 24 1.60 8.69 -9.45
N ALA A 25 2.57 7.77 -9.44
CA ALA A 25 3.34 7.42 -10.63
C ALA A 25 2.42 6.89 -11.74
N LEU A 26 1.48 6.00 -11.41
CA LEU A 26 0.49 5.50 -12.36
C LEU A 26 -0.40 6.61 -12.93
N LYS A 27 -0.80 7.60 -12.11
CA LYS A 27 -1.60 8.76 -12.57
C LYS A 27 -0.82 9.69 -13.49
N ILE A 28 0.47 9.93 -13.20
CA ILE A 28 1.30 10.89 -13.94
C ILE A 28 1.84 10.28 -15.23
N PHE A 29 2.33 9.05 -15.19
CA PHE A 29 3.06 8.41 -16.29
C PHE A 29 2.21 7.41 -17.07
N GLY A 30 1.09 6.96 -16.51
CA GLY A 30 0.30 5.87 -17.07
C GLY A 30 0.99 4.50 -16.89
N PRO A 31 0.27 3.39 -17.14
CA PRO A 31 0.86 2.06 -17.10
C PRO A 31 1.75 1.77 -18.32
N PRO A 32 2.80 0.92 -18.20
CA PRO A 32 3.22 0.23 -16.97
C PRO A 32 4.19 1.05 -16.11
N VAL A 33 3.99 1.01 -14.80
CA VAL A 33 4.98 1.44 -13.79
C VAL A 33 5.55 0.20 -13.13
N TYR A 34 6.88 0.04 -13.17
CA TYR A 34 7.55 -1.11 -12.56
C TYR A 34 8.01 -0.77 -11.13
N VAL A 35 7.75 -1.69 -10.20
CA VAL A 35 8.21 -1.61 -8.81
C VAL A 35 9.21 -2.74 -8.56
N LEU A 36 10.33 -2.44 -7.91
CA LEU A 36 11.32 -3.45 -7.53
C LEU A 36 10.83 -4.21 -6.29
N HIS A 37 10.53 -5.50 -6.47
CA HIS A 37 9.83 -6.33 -5.48
C HIS A 37 8.43 -5.81 -5.12
N GLU A 38 7.81 -6.37 -4.09
CA GLU A 38 6.54 -5.90 -3.56
C GLU A 38 6.74 -4.56 -2.83
N ILE A 39 5.88 -3.57 -3.12
CA ILE A 39 5.95 -2.25 -2.46
C ILE A 39 5.70 -2.35 -0.95
N VAL A 40 4.81 -3.28 -0.56
CA VAL A 40 4.56 -3.70 0.82
C VAL A 40 4.20 -5.18 0.82
N HIS A 41 4.53 -5.89 1.90
CA HIS A 41 4.20 -7.33 2.04
C HIS A 41 2.74 -7.53 2.42
N ASN A 42 1.83 -7.18 1.52
CA ASN A 42 0.40 -7.39 1.66
C ASN A 42 -0.18 -7.71 0.29
N GLN A 43 -0.61 -8.97 0.11
CA GLN A 43 -1.13 -9.47 -1.16
C GLN A 43 -2.34 -8.68 -1.66
N HIS A 44 -3.22 -8.21 -0.77
CA HIS A 44 -4.36 -7.40 -1.19
C HIS A 44 -3.90 -6.08 -1.80
N VAL A 45 -2.96 -5.39 -1.15
CA VAL A 45 -2.42 -4.13 -1.67
C VAL A 45 -1.67 -4.34 -2.98
N VAL A 46 -0.89 -5.42 -3.11
CA VAL A 46 -0.14 -5.72 -4.33
C VAL A 46 -1.07 -6.07 -5.51
N ASN A 47 -2.19 -6.74 -5.26
CA ASN A 47 -3.14 -7.12 -6.31
C ASN A 47 -4.04 -5.97 -6.76
N ASP A 48 -4.20 -4.92 -5.92
CA ASP A 48 -5.02 -3.74 -6.21
C ASP A 48 -4.26 -2.64 -7.00
N LEU A 49 -2.93 -2.77 -7.14
CA LEU A 49 -2.03 -1.84 -7.86
C LEU A 49 -1.71 -2.32 -9.27
#